data_AF-A0A4Q5Y419-F1
#
_entry.id   AF-A0A4Q5Y419-F1
#
_cell.length_a   1.000
_cell.length_b   1.000
_cell.length_c   1.000
_cell.angle_alpha   90.00
_cell.angle_beta   90.00
_cell.angle_gamma   90.00
#
_symmetry.space_group_name_H-M   'P 1'
#
loop_
_entity.id
_entity.type
_entity.pdbx_description
1 polymer ?
#
loop_
_entity_poly.entity_id
_entity_poly.type
_entity_poly.pdbx_seq_one_letter_code
_entity_poly.pdbx_strand_id
1 'polypeptide(L)'
;AKDASDMLFYGSMPLPLIFVFDKEIRKDALKVGLMYLQAMSSFGVVYTSSAMLADRFRPYTYNPDVPMSKRTGGGGKNSFMSGHPGLVATSTFFVAKVFSDYHPEWKNKWILYTLAGGASLTTGILRIKAGEHFPTDVMVGIPMGVLAGILIPHMHKNKDFNKQRLTVSPVMSGETYGFHATYKLK
;
A
#
# COMPACT_ATOMS: atom_id res chain seq x y z
N ALA A 1 11.25 18.71 7.10
CA ALA A 1 10.24 17.65 7.31
C ALA A 1 9.71 17.11 5.98
N LYS A 2 9.19 17.96 5.09
CA LYS A 2 8.72 17.56 3.74
C LYS A 2 9.79 16.81 2.94
N ASP A 3 10.97 17.41 2.75
CA ASP A 3 11.99 16.79 1.89
C ASP A 3 12.49 15.45 2.43
N ALA A 4 12.63 15.33 3.75
CA ALA A 4 12.94 14.04 4.40
C ALA A 4 11.84 12.99 4.15
N SER A 5 10.56 13.37 4.17
CA SER A 5 9.46 12.46 3.82
C SER A 5 9.49 12.08 2.34
N ASP A 6 9.88 13.01 1.46
CA ASP A 6 9.98 12.77 0.02
C ASP A 6 11.16 11.81 -0.29
N MET A 7 12.28 11.94 0.43
CA MET A 7 13.41 11.01 0.34
C MET A 7 13.03 9.58 0.75
N LEU A 8 12.31 9.41 1.87
CA LEU A 8 11.80 8.10 2.30
C LEU A 8 10.83 7.52 1.26
N PHE A 9 9.95 8.37 0.72
CA PHE A 9 9.02 7.99 -0.33
C PHE A 9 9.75 7.46 -1.56
N TYR A 10 10.57 8.28 -2.22
CA TYR A 10 11.27 7.90 -3.44
C TYR A 10 12.25 6.76 -3.23
N GLY A 11 12.94 6.72 -2.08
CA GLY A 11 13.83 5.62 -1.71
C GLY A 11 13.11 4.30 -1.49
N SER A 12 11.83 4.33 -1.10
CA SER A 12 11.04 3.11 -0.89
C SER A 12 10.48 2.51 -2.18
N MET A 13 10.32 3.29 -3.26
CA MET A 13 9.75 2.82 -4.53
C MET A 13 10.58 1.69 -5.20
N PRO A 14 11.92 1.77 -5.30
CA PRO A 14 12.72 0.71 -5.92
C PRO A 14 13.02 -0.47 -4.98
N LEU A 15 12.48 -0.52 -3.76
CA LEU A 15 12.83 -1.56 -2.77
C LEU A 15 12.72 -3.01 -3.30
N PRO A 16 11.72 -3.41 -4.11
CA PRO A 16 11.64 -4.77 -4.63
C PRO A 16 12.85 -5.18 -5.49
N LEU A 17 13.68 -4.25 -5.97
CA LEU A 17 14.91 -4.58 -6.68
C LEU A 17 15.92 -5.33 -5.80
N ILE A 18 15.79 -5.28 -4.47
CA ILE A 18 16.59 -6.10 -3.56
C ILE A 18 16.43 -7.61 -3.84
N PHE A 19 15.30 -8.03 -4.43
CA PHE A 19 15.04 -9.43 -4.78
C PHE A 19 15.93 -9.97 -5.90
N VAL A 20 16.65 -9.12 -6.64
CA VAL A 20 17.65 -9.57 -7.62
C VAL A 20 18.78 -10.36 -6.94
N PHE A 21 19.07 -10.07 -5.68
CA PHE A 21 20.08 -10.76 -4.90
C PHE A 21 19.61 -12.11 -4.32
N ASP A 22 18.30 -12.38 -4.38
CA ASP A 22 17.70 -13.60 -3.85
C ASP A 22 17.54 -14.66 -4.95
N LYS A 23 18.20 -15.81 -4.79
CA LYS A 23 18.24 -16.85 -5.83
C LYS A 23 16.89 -17.52 -6.07
N GLU A 24 16.00 -17.53 -5.09
CA GLU A 24 14.69 -18.16 -5.18
C GLU A 24 13.69 -17.18 -5.77
N ILE A 25 13.65 -15.95 -5.25
CA ILE A 25 12.73 -14.92 -5.72
C ILE A 25 13.05 -14.51 -7.16
N ARG A 26 14.33 -14.43 -7.55
CA ARG A 26 14.72 -14.04 -8.92
C ARG A 26 14.20 -14.98 -10.00
N LYS A 27 13.91 -16.26 -9.68
CA LYS A 27 13.33 -17.22 -10.63
C LYS A 27 11.90 -16.83 -11.04
N ASP A 28 11.20 -16.10 -10.18
CA ASP A 28 9.85 -15.58 -10.39
C ASP A 28 9.83 -14.04 -10.55
N ALA A 29 10.97 -13.41 -10.88
CA ALA A 29 11.12 -11.96 -10.90
C ALA A 29 10.02 -11.23 -11.68
N LEU A 30 9.61 -11.77 -12.83
CA LEU A 30 8.52 -11.20 -13.63
C LEU A 30 7.18 -11.23 -12.88
N LYS A 31 6.82 -12.35 -12.26
CA LYS A 31 5.57 -12.48 -11.50
C LYS A 31 5.58 -11.55 -10.30
N VAL A 32 6.69 -11.50 -9.56
CA VAL A 32 6.86 -10.61 -8.41
C VAL A 32 6.80 -9.14 -8.84
N GLY A 33 7.46 -8.78 -9.94
CA GLY A 33 7.40 -7.44 -10.50
C GLY A 33 5.98 -7.03 -10.92
N LEU A 34 5.24 -7.91 -11.59
CA LEU A 34 3.85 -7.64 -11.98
C LEU A 34 2.93 -7.50 -10.75
N MET A 35 3.07 -8.35 -9.75
CA MET A 35 2.33 -8.21 -8.49
C MET A 35 2.68 -6.89 -7.78
N TYR A 36 3.94 -6.46 -7.83
CA TYR A 36 4.35 -5.18 -7.26
C TYR A 36 3.68 -4.00 -7.98
N LEU A 37 3.73 -3.99 -9.32
CA LEU A 37 3.05 -2.99 -10.13
C LEU A 37 1.54 -2.97 -9.86
N GLN A 38 0.93 -4.15 -9.70
CA GLN A 38 -0.47 -4.27 -9.34
C GLN A 38 -0.73 -3.68 -7.95
N ALA A 39 0.08 -4.00 -6.93
CA ALA A 39 -0.08 -3.45 -5.58
C ALA A 39 0.01 -1.92 -5.55
N MET A 40 1.01 -1.36 -6.23
CA MET A 40 1.19 0.09 -6.35
C MET A 40 0.04 0.74 -7.11
N SER A 41 -0.42 0.12 -8.21
CA SER A 41 -1.53 0.63 -9.01
C SER A 41 -2.86 0.56 -8.25
N SER A 42 -3.14 -0.54 -7.54
CA SER A 42 -4.34 -0.70 -6.72
C SER A 42 -4.40 0.36 -5.63
N PHE A 43 -3.30 0.61 -4.91
CA PHE A 43 -3.25 1.73 -3.98
C PHE A 43 -3.42 3.08 -4.68
N GLY A 44 -2.74 3.29 -5.81
CA GLY A 44 -2.80 4.53 -6.59
C GLY A 44 -4.22 4.89 -7.05
N VAL A 45 -5.01 3.90 -7.49
CA VAL A 45 -6.42 4.07 -7.84
C VAL A 45 -7.24 4.50 -6.62
N VAL A 46 -7.11 3.78 -5.50
CA VAL A 46 -7.83 4.11 -4.26
C VAL A 46 -7.48 5.52 -3.76
N TYR A 47 -6.19 5.86 -3.76
CA TYR A 47 -5.70 7.18 -3.38
C TYR A 47 -6.27 8.26 -4.30
N THR A 48 -6.17 8.10 -5.61
CA THR A 48 -6.62 9.10 -6.59
C THR A 48 -8.13 9.31 -6.47
N SER A 49 -8.92 8.24 -6.37
CA SER A 49 -10.35 8.31 -6.10
C SER A 49 -10.66 9.05 -4.81
N SER A 50 -9.91 8.78 -3.73
CA SER A 50 -10.12 9.48 -2.45
C SER A 50 -9.82 10.99 -2.55
N ALA A 51 -8.75 11.35 -3.27
CA ALA A 51 -8.36 12.74 -3.46
C ALA A 51 -9.38 13.51 -4.31
N MET A 52 -10.00 12.84 -5.28
CA MET A 52 -11.05 13.43 -6.12
C MET A 52 -12.38 13.58 -5.37
N LEU A 53 -12.73 12.64 -4.49
CA LEU A 53 -14.04 12.60 -3.83
C LEU A 53 -14.10 13.43 -2.53
N ALA A 54 -12.99 13.55 -1.80
CA ALA A 54 -13.02 14.15 -0.46
C ALA A 54 -12.92 15.68 -0.43
N ASP A 55 -12.45 16.32 -1.52
CA ASP A 55 -12.15 17.77 -1.65
C ASP A 55 -11.53 18.40 -0.38
N ARG A 56 -10.61 17.68 0.25
CA ARG A 56 -10.04 18.04 1.56
C ARG A 56 -8.75 18.83 1.39
N PHE A 57 -8.78 20.10 1.77
CA PHE A 57 -7.58 20.94 1.78
C PHE A 57 -6.52 20.46 2.78
N ARG A 58 -5.24 20.64 2.44
CA ARG A 58 -4.11 20.25 3.29
C ARG A 58 -3.91 21.24 4.46
N PRO A 59 -3.36 20.82 5.61
CA PRO A 59 -3.13 21.72 6.74
C PRO A 59 -2.38 23.02 6.39
N TYR A 60 -1.38 22.96 5.50
CA TYR A 60 -0.61 24.15 5.11
C TYR A 60 -1.45 25.22 4.39
N THR A 61 -2.60 24.90 3.81
CA THR A 61 -3.43 25.89 3.09
C THR A 61 -4.09 26.88 4.03
N TYR A 62 -4.17 26.56 5.32
CA TYR A 62 -4.72 27.41 6.37
C TYR A 62 -3.67 28.31 7.04
N ASN A 63 -2.38 28.08 6.78
CA ASN A 63 -1.29 28.86 7.37
C ASN A 63 -1.05 30.15 6.58
N PRO A 64 -1.21 31.35 7.18
CA PRO A 64 -0.98 32.63 6.50
C PRO A 64 0.49 32.86 6.12
N ASP A 65 1.45 32.23 6.80
CA ASP A 65 2.89 32.36 6.53
C ASP A 65 3.32 31.59 5.27
N VAL A 66 2.44 30.73 4.73
CA VAL A 66 2.70 29.99 3.49
C VAL A 66 2.31 30.85 2.30
N PRO A 67 3.18 30.99 1.27
CA PRO A 67 2.88 31.80 0.08
C PRO A 67 1.56 31.41 -0.57
N MET A 68 0.78 32.42 -0.99
CA MET A 68 -0.54 32.22 -1.60
C MET A 68 -0.46 31.24 -2.79
N SER A 69 0.57 31.37 -3.63
CA SER A 69 0.83 30.48 -4.77
C SER A 69 0.92 29.00 -4.39
N LYS A 70 1.48 28.68 -3.22
CA LYS A 70 1.53 27.30 -2.71
C LYS A 70 0.16 26.87 -2.16
N ARG A 71 -0.53 27.76 -1.44
CA ARG A 71 -1.85 27.48 -0.84
C ARG A 71 -2.93 27.21 -1.89
N THR A 72 -2.86 27.89 -3.03
CA THR A 72 -3.79 27.74 -4.15
C THR A 72 -3.29 26.79 -5.24
N GLY A 73 -2.14 26.12 -5.02
CA GLY A 73 -1.62 25.12 -5.95
C GLY A 73 -2.50 23.87 -6.03
N GLY A 74 -2.42 23.13 -7.13
CA GLY A 74 -3.27 21.94 -7.36
C GLY A 74 -3.16 20.86 -6.27
N GLY A 75 -1.98 20.72 -5.66
CA GLY A 75 -1.75 19.82 -4.52
C GLY A 75 -2.27 20.36 -3.18
N GLY A 76 -3.03 21.46 -3.16
CA GLY A 76 -3.64 22.00 -1.94
C GLY A 76 -4.88 21.23 -1.49
N LYS A 77 -5.60 20.60 -2.43
CA LYS A 77 -6.90 19.93 -2.22
C LYS A 77 -6.86 18.41 -2.03
N ASN A 78 -5.68 17.80 -2.12
CA ASN A 78 -5.52 16.34 -2.07
C ASN A 78 -4.97 15.87 -0.71
N SER A 79 -5.60 16.30 0.39
CA SER A 79 -5.19 15.89 1.74
C SER A 79 -5.62 14.45 2.06
N PHE A 80 -6.83 14.03 1.69
CA PHE A 80 -7.34 12.70 2.04
C PHE A 80 -7.29 11.73 0.85
N MET A 81 -6.85 10.48 1.01
CA MET A 81 -6.03 9.92 2.11
C MET A 81 -4.53 10.22 1.90
N SER A 82 -3.68 9.97 2.90
CA SER A 82 -2.25 10.30 2.76
C SER A 82 -1.50 9.34 1.82
N GLY A 83 -1.13 9.82 0.64
CA GLY A 83 -0.50 9.02 -0.40
C GLY A 83 0.96 8.61 -0.12
N HIS A 84 1.78 9.51 0.43
CA HIS A 84 3.21 9.24 0.68
C HIS A 84 3.43 8.07 1.65
N PRO A 85 2.96 8.12 2.91
CA PRO A 85 3.13 7.02 3.84
C PRO A 85 2.35 5.77 3.41
N GLY A 86 1.25 5.92 2.66
CA GLY A 86 0.52 4.78 2.10
C GLY A 86 1.30 4.02 1.04
N LEU A 87 1.92 4.69 0.07
CA LEU A 87 2.77 4.04 -0.93
C LEU A 87 4.08 3.50 -0.33
N VAL A 88 4.66 4.17 0.68
CA VAL A 88 5.78 3.60 1.46
C VAL A 88 5.35 2.31 2.14
N ALA A 89 4.15 2.28 2.74
CA ALA A 89 3.59 1.07 3.33
C ALA A 89 3.36 -0.01 2.28
N THR A 90 2.75 0.31 1.13
CA THR A 90 2.57 -0.65 0.02
C THR A 90 3.89 -1.29 -0.38
N SER A 91 4.93 -0.48 -0.59
CA SER A 91 6.22 -0.99 -1.04
C SER A 91 6.93 -1.83 0.01
N THR A 92 7.04 -1.32 1.23
CA THR A 92 7.80 -1.99 2.30
C THR A 92 7.10 -3.26 2.80
N PHE A 93 5.78 -3.25 2.93
CA PHE A 93 5.03 -4.45 3.31
C PHE A 93 4.94 -5.47 2.18
N PHE A 94 4.93 -5.06 0.91
CA PHE A 94 5.07 -5.98 -0.21
C PHE A 94 6.40 -6.75 -0.13
N VAL A 95 7.50 -6.03 0.09
CA VAL A 95 8.82 -6.66 0.23
C VAL A 95 8.85 -7.61 1.42
N ALA A 96 8.36 -7.17 2.59
CA ALA A 96 8.28 -8.00 3.79
C ALA A 96 7.47 -9.28 3.54
N LYS A 97 6.35 -9.16 2.83
CA LYS A 97 5.43 -10.27 2.55
C LYS A 97 6.02 -11.28 1.56
N VAL A 98 6.55 -10.81 0.43
CA VAL A 98 7.16 -11.67 -0.58
C VAL A 98 8.36 -12.40 0.01
N PHE A 99 9.27 -11.69 0.70
CA PHE A 99 10.42 -12.34 1.35
C PHE A 99 9.99 -13.41 2.36
N SER A 100 9.01 -13.09 3.22
CA SER A 100 8.48 -14.02 4.23
C SER A 100 7.82 -15.27 3.64
N ASP A 101 7.27 -15.16 2.42
CA ASP A 101 6.62 -16.24 1.71
C ASP A 101 7.60 -17.18 1.02
N TYR A 102 8.69 -16.64 0.45
CA TYR A 102 9.75 -17.43 -0.16
C TYR A 102 10.64 -18.11 0.87
N HIS A 103 10.83 -17.51 2.04
CA HIS A 103 11.66 -18.05 3.13
C HIS A 103 10.81 -18.48 4.34
N PRO A 104 10.00 -19.55 4.24
CA PRO A 104 9.08 -19.97 5.30
C PRO A 104 9.79 -20.30 6.62
N GLU A 105 11.00 -20.83 6.57
CA GLU A 105 11.83 -21.29 7.69
C GLU A 105 12.49 -20.15 8.50
N TRP A 106 12.56 -18.94 7.95
CA TRP A 106 13.16 -17.82 8.67
C TRP A 106 12.29 -17.38 9.86
N LYS A 107 12.81 -17.54 11.09
CA LYS A 107 12.04 -17.35 12.33
C LYS A 107 11.72 -15.88 12.64
N ASN A 108 12.54 -14.94 12.16
CA ASN A 108 12.49 -13.52 12.58
C ASN A 108 11.77 -12.61 11.57
N LYS A 109 10.78 -13.12 10.84
CA LYS A 109 10.01 -12.36 9.83
C LYS A 109 9.40 -11.07 10.37
N TRP A 110 9.03 -11.04 11.65
CA TRP A 110 8.48 -9.86 12.32
C TRP A 110 9.38 -8.63 12.16
N ILE A 111 10.70 -8.79 12.06
CA ILE A 111 11.66 -7.69 11.86
C ILE A 111 11.34 -6.93 10.56
N LEU A 112 11.01 -7.61 9.46
CA LEU A 112 10.69 -6.95 8.20
C LEU A 112 9.42 -6.12 8.30
N TYR A 113 8.39 -6.65 8.96
CA TYR A 113 7.13 -5.93 9.17
C TYR A 113 7.31 -4.76 10.15
N THR A 114 8.18 -4.89 11.16
CA THR A 114 8.53 -3.79 12.06
C THR A 114 9.28 -2.69 11.31
N LEU A 115 10.25 -3.03 10.46
CA LEU A 115 10.95 -2.04 9.63
C LEU A 115 10.00 -1.35 8.64
N ALA A 116 9.10 -2.11 8.01
CA ALA A 116 8.08 -1.58 7.10
C ALA A 116 7.12 -0.62 7.82
N GLY A 117 6.64 -1.02 9.00
CA GLY A 117 5.81 -0.17 9.86
C GLY A 117 6.55 1.10 10.31
N GLY A 118 7.82 0.96 10.71
CA GLY A 118 8.69 2.07 11.12
C GLY A 118 8.89 3.09 9.99
N ALA A 119 9.21 2.64 8.78
CA ALA A 119 9.35 3.52 7.61
C ALA A 119 8.04 4.25 7.28
N SER A 120 6.91 3.54 7.33
CA SER A 120 5.58 4.08 7.04
C SER A 120 5.15 5.14 8.07
N LEU A 121 5.30 4.83 9.36
CA LEU A 121 4.99 5.74 10.46
C LEU A 121 5.90 6.96 10.46
N THR A 122 7.20 6.78 10.23
CA THR A 122 8.16 7.89 10.14
C THR A 122 7.77 8.84 9.01
N THR A 123 7.45 8.29 7.83
CA THR A 123 6.96 9.08 6.70
C THR A 123 5.69 9.84 7.09
N GLY A 124 4.71 9.17 7.71
CA GLY A 124 3.45 9.77 8.14
C GLY A 124 3.64 10.94 9.12
N ILE A 125 4.47 10.75 10.15
CA ILE A 125 4.81 11.80 11.13
C ILE A 125 5.46 13.00 10.44
N LEU A 126 6.40 12.75 9.51
CA LEU A 126 7.05 13.81 8.76
C LEU A 126 6.07 14.59 7.87
N ARG A 127 5.08 13.91 7.27
CA ARG A 127 4.01 14.57 6.49
C ARG A 127 3.11 15.44 7.37
N ILE A 128 2.77 14.98 8.57
CA ILE A 128 2.00 15.77 9.54
C ILE A 128 2.80 17.02 9.95
N LYS A 129 4.07 16.84 10.33
CA LYS A 129 4.98 17.95 10.70
C LYS A 129 5.21 18.94 9.56
N ALA A 130 5.15 18.50 8.31
CA ALA A 130 5.28 19.34 7.13
C ALA A 130 3.99 20.11 6.78
N GLY A 131 2.89 19.87 7.50
CA GLY A 131 1.57 20.45 7.18
C GLY A 131 0.95 19.86 5.91
N GLU A 132 1.43 18.70 5.45
CA GLU A 132 1.02 18.09 4.19
C GLU A 132 -0.24 17.24 4.34
N HIS A 133 -0.50 16.71 5.54
CA HIS A 133 -1.65 15.83 5.82
C HIS A 133 -2.10 15.97 7.27
N PHE A 134 -3.39 15.83 7.53
CA PHE A 134 -3.92 15.67 8.88
C PHE A 134 -3.60 14.26 9.43
N PRO A 135 -3.57 14.07 10.76
CA PRO A 135 -3.37 12.74 11.35
C PRO A 135 -4.37 11.70 10.85
N THR A 136 -5.65 12.08 10.64
CA THR A 136 -6.69 11.19 10.10
C THR A 136 -6.39 10.72 8.67
N ASP A 137 -5.76 11.56 7.84
CA ASP A 137 -5.37 11.18 6.48
C ASP A 137 -4.29 10.09 6.51
N VAL A 138 -3.35 10.19 7.45
CA VAL A 138 -2.27 9.21 7.67
C VAL A 138 -2.81 7.91 8.28
N MET A 139 -3.73 8.01 9.24
CA MET A 139 -4.39 6.86 9.86
C MET A 139 -5.17 6.00 8.86
N VAL A 140 -5.66 6.57 7.76
CA VAL A 140 -6.30 5.81 6.67
C VAL A 140 -5.28 5.40 5.61
N GLY A 141 -4.37 6.30 5.22
CA GLY A 141 -3.39 6.05 4.16
C GLY A 141 -2.47 4.87 4.45
N ILE A 142 -1.93 4.76 5.68
CA ILE A 142 -1.02 3.66 6.05
C ILE A 142 -1.71 2.30 5.97
N PRO A 143 -2.86 2.04 6.65
CA PRO A 143 -3.54 0.75 6.54
C PRO A 143 -3.92 0.36 5.12
N MET A 144 -4.40 1.30 4.30
CA MET A 144 -4.70 1.01 2.90
C MET A 144 -3.44 0.59 2.12
N GLY A 145 -2.31 1.21 2.43
CA GLY A 145 -1.02 0.84 1.87
C GLY A 145 -0.58 -0.57 2.28
N VAL A 146 -0.68 -0.89 3.58
CA VAL A 146 -0.40 -2.21 4.14
C VAL A 146 -1.26 -3.29 3.48
N LEU A 147 -2.56 -3.04 3.32
CA LEU A 147 -3.49 -3.96 2.68
C LEU A 147 -3.08 -4.24 1.23
N ALA A 148 -2.78 -3.19 0.44
CA ALA A 148 -2.32 -3.37 -0.93
C ALA A 148 -1.02 -4.18 -1.01
N GLY A 149 -0.05 -3.88 -0.12
CA GLY A 149 1.25 -4.57 -0.08
C GLY A 149 1.15 -6.04 0.34
N ILE A 150 0.23 -6.39 1.24
CA ILE A 150 0.08 -7.77 1.74
C ILE A 150 -0.88 -8.60 0.89
N LEU A 151 -2.05 -8.06 0.55
CA LEU A 151 -3.14 -8.85 -0.03
C LEU A 151 -2.84 -9.26 -1.46
N ILE A 152 -2.28 -8.37 -2.29
CA ILE A 152 -1.96 -8.68 -3.69
C ILE A 152 -1.03 -9.90 -3.80
N PRO A 153 0.18 -9.95 -3.19
CA PRO A 153 1.01 -11.13 -3.25
C PRO A 153 0.39 -12.34 -2.53
N HIS A 154 -0.41 -12.12 -1.47
CA HIS A 154 -1.09 -13.23 -0.79
C HIS A 154 -2.15 -13.91 -1.67
N MET A 155 -2.91 -13.15 -2.45
CA MET A 155 -3.95 -13.67 -3.34
C MET A 155 -3.38 -14.43 -4.54
N HIS A 156 -2.14 -14.14 -4.93
CA HIS A 156 -1.44 -14.83 -6.01
C HIS A 156 -0.66 -16.07 -5.57
N LYS A 157 -0.71 -16.44 -4.28
CA LYS A 157 -0.10 -17.70 -3.84
C LYS A 157 -0.88 -18.87 -4.45
N ASN A 158 -0.15 -19.82 -5.03
CA ASN A 158 -0.73 -21.07 -5.52
C ASN A 158 -1.37 -21.82 -4.35
N LYS A 159 -2.70 -21.89 -4.32
CA LYS A 159 -3.44 -22.68 -3.35
C LYS A 159 -3.86 -24.00 -4.00
N ASP A 160 -3.74 -25.07 -3.24
CA ASP A 160 -4.33 -26.35 -3.60
C ASP A 160 -5.84 -26.26 -3.39
N PHE A 161 -6.58 -25.87 -4.43
CA PHE A 161 -8.03 -25.70 -4.38
C PHE A 161 -8.77 -27.00 -4.07
N ASN A 162 -8.16 -28.17 -4.31
CA ASN A 162 -8.75 -29.46 -3.93
C ASN A 162 -8.85 -29.65 -2.41
N LYS A 163 -8.06 -28.92 -1.63
CA LYS A 163 -8.10 -28.94 -0.15
C LYS A 163 -9.06 -27.90 0.44
N GLN A 164 -9.58 -26.98 -0.37
CA GLN A 164 -10.49 -25.94 0.09
C GLN A 164 -11.92 -26.49 0.21
N ARG A 165 -12.49 -26.41 1.41
CA ARG A 165 -13.88 -26.85 1.66
C ARG A 165 -14.91 -25.77 1.39
N LEU A 166 -14.50 -24.50 1.40
CA LEU A 166 -15.36 -23.36 1.12
C LEU A 166 -14.79 -22.63 -0.09
N THR A 167 -15.59 -22.51 -1.15
CA THR A 167 -15.30 -21.68 -2.31
C THR A 167 -16.31 -20.56 -2.37
N VAL A 168 -15.85 -19.31 -2.42
CA VAL A 168 -16.71 -18.13 -2.62
C VAL A 168 -16.36 -17.51 -3.96
N SER A 169 -17.35 -17.38 -4.84
CA SER A 169 -17.18 -16.77 -6.16
C SER A 169 -18.18 -15.63 -6.36
N PRO A 170 -17.77 -14.48 -6.94
CA PRO A 170 -18.71 -13.46 -7.34
C PRO A 170 -19.63 -14.03 -8.44
N VAL A 171 -20.91 -13.72 -8.35
CA VAL A 171 -21.89 -14.02 -9.40
C VAL A 171 -22.40 -12.69 -9.93
N MET A 172 -22.19 -12.48 -11.23
CA MET A 172 -22.85 -11.43 -12.00
C MET A 172 -23.70 -12.10 -13.06
N SER A 173 -25.02 -12.01 -12.91
CA SER A 173 -25.98 -12.50 -13.91
C SER A 173 -27.15 -11.53 -14.05
N GLY A 174 -27.22 -10.85 -15.19
CA GLY A 174 -28.20 -9.79 -15.44
C GLY A 174 -28.09 -8.67 -14.41
N GLU A 175 -29.19 -8.38 -13.71
CA GLU A 175 -29.27 -7.39 -12.62
C GLU A 175 -28.83 -7.94 -11.25
N THR A 176 -28.46 -9.23 -11.16
CA THR A 176 -28.10 -9.85 -9.88
C THR A 176 -26.59 -9.79 -9.66
N TYR A 177 -26.20 -9.04 -8.63
CA TYR A 177 -24.83 -8.97 -8.12
C TYR A 177 -24.81 -9.64 -6.75
N GLY A 178 -23.98 -10.67 -6.60
CA GLY A 178 -23.89 -11.38 -5.33
C GLY A 178 -22.67 -12.26 -5.22
N PHE A 179 -22.64 -13.03 -4.13
CA PHE A 179 -21.62 -14.03 -3.89
C PHE A 179 -22.28 -15.40 -3.78
N HIS A 180 -21.72 -16.38 -4.48
CA HIS A 180 -22.05 -17.78 -4.33
C HIS A 180 -21.00 -18.43 -3.46
N ALA A 181 -21.44 -19.18 -2.43
CA ALA A 181 -20.56 -19.93 -1.55
C ALA A 181 -20.88 -21.42 -1.64
N THR A 182 -19.91 -22.25 -2.03
CA THR A 182 -20.04 -23.71 -2.06
C THR A 182 -19.24 -24.30 -0.90
N TYR A 183 -19.90 -25.12 -0.08
CA TYR A 183 -19.25 -25.86 0.99
C TYR A 183 -19.25 -27.36 0.70
N LYS A 184 -18.08 -28.00 0.68
CA LYS A 184 -17.92 -29.44 0.49
C LYS A 184 -18.01 -30.15 1.85
N LEU A 185 -19.13 -30.84 2.08
CA LEU A 185 -19.33 -31.72 3.24
C LEU A 185 -18.44 -32.97 3.11
N LYS A 186 -18.00 -33.50 4.25
CA LYS A 186 -17.17 -34.72 4.32
C LYS A 186 -17.96 -35.96 3.94
#